data_AF-U1PWL3-F1
#
_entry.id   AF-U1PWL3-F1
#
_cell.length_a   1.000
_cell.length_b   1.000
_cell.length_c   1.000
_cell.angle_alpha   90.00
_cell.angle_beta   90.00
_cell.angle_gamma   90.00
#
_symmetry.space_group_name_H-M   'P 1'
#
loop_
_entity.id
_entity.type
_entity.pdbx_description
1 polymer ?
#
loop_
_entity_poly.entity_id
_entity_poly.type
_entity_poly.pdbx_seq_one_letter_code
_entity_poly.pdbx_strand_id
1 'polypeptide(L)'
;MPSPIESAVSIVGPEWAVETHTPLVGAHQATNAGIAAALARQVQDVSTEAIETGLRGATWPGRFELMSHDPRVVLDGSHNPGATATLGSLLERYEYDELHVVFAAMEDKDHEAMVHSLPPISTAYATEPAVDRAEKADTLASILDANAETVETIQSVPEATEEAIEAAGTESGALVVVTGSLYAVAEARDRWTRLVVPINQSSDVAAGVDDVKTNSNQTRNRVHPAYAEATFETDTTEITTQCFRTTLRPTQAEVFASHVNTIGGFSHQTTTGSPQKLTAVVFGGTTKELRSLSNSLADAGHGLRYLGTQIQRQLTEPASASVSMSRLSDTRTTVMGILNITPDSFYDGGEYNTVDAAMDQASTMIDAGVDILDVGGESTRPGAEPVSISEEIDRVVPVIEALSDLAAPVSIDTRKAAVADAALSAGADIVNDVSGFEDPEMPFVVAEHDAELVLMHSLSAPVDPDRRATYDDVVSDVMNELTEQLVRAERAGIQREQIIVDPGCGFGKSPAESFELVDRIGEFEALRCPVLVGHSRKSMLARMNQPNDERLSATIAVTTLAADRGADVVRVHDVGENAAAVRAAAAAKQPHRAEDNDTNTDDA
;
A
#
# COMPACT_ATOMS: atom_id res chain seq x y z
N MET A 1 -17.97 -11.60 19.57
CA MET A 1 -17.99 -10.12 19.47
C MET A 1 -18.37 -9.75 18.05
N PRO A 2 -19.03 -8.61 17.80
CA PRO A 2 -19.22 -8.13 16.43
C PRO A 2 -17.85 -7.89 15.78
N SER A 3 -17.74 -8.22 14.49
CA SER A 3 -16.50 -7.93 13.75
C SER A 3 -16.24 -6.41 13.75
N PRO A 4 -15.02 -5.95 14.03
CA PRO A 4 -14.66 -4.54 13.96
C PRO A 4 -14.54 -4.04 12.52
N ILE A 5 -14.57 -4.93 11.52
CA ILE A 5 -14.21 -4.60 10.14
C ILE A 5 -15.29 -4.96 9.12
N GLU A 6 -16.33 -5.72 9.49
CA GLU A 6 -17.44 -6.06 8.60
C GLU A 6 -18.77 -6.29 9.34
N SER A 7 -19.87 -6.27 8.59
CA SER A 7 -21.21 -6.58 9.08
C SER A 7 -21.91 -7.53 8.11
N ALA A 8 -22.45 -8.63 8.65
CA ALA A 8 -23.34 -9.52 7.90
C ALA A 8 -24.67 -8.80 7.60
N VAL A 9 -25.14 -8.90 6.36
CA VAL A 9 -26.40 -8.32 5.90
C VAL A 9 -27.22 -9.34 5.12
N SER A 10 -28.51 -9.40 5.40
CA SER A 10 -29.49 -10.20 4.67
C SER A 10 -30.58 -9.28 4.16
N ILE A 11 -30.79 -9.25 2.85
CA ILE A 11 -31.75 -8.40 2.16
C ILE A 11 -32.73 -9.30 1.42
N VAL A 12 -34.02 -9.17 1.74
CA VAL A 12 -35.09 -9.95 1.11
C VAL A 12 -36.01 -9.02 0.34
N GLY A 13 -35.99 -9.15 -0.99
CA GLY A 13 -36.93 -8.51 -1.91
C GLY A 13 -38.10 -9.42 -2.28
N PRO A 14 -39.00 -8.97 -3.19
CA PRO A 14 -40.18 -9.74 -3.58
C PRO A 14 -39.87 -11.08 -4.27
N GLU A 15 -38.83 -11.12 -5.11
CA GLU A 15 -38.45 -12.29 -5.93
C GLU A 15 -36.93 -12.56 -5.89
N TRP A 16 -36.22 -11.95 -4.95
CA TRP A 16 -34.78 -12.08 -4.82
C TRP A 16 -34.37 -11.92 -3.35
N ALA A 17 -33.25 -12.53 -2.98
CA ALA A 17 -32.62 -12.33 -1.69
C ALA A 17 -31.10 -12.32 -1.87
N VAL A 18 -30.41 -11.57 -1.03
CA VAL A 18 -28.94 -11.51 -0.95
C VAL A 18 -28.55 -11.68 0.51
N GLU A 19 -27.62 -12.58 0.77
CA GLU A 19 -26.92 -12.68 2.07
C GLU A 19 -25.44 -12.48 1.80
N THR A 20 -24.82 -11.49 2.43
CA THR A 20 -23.42 -11.16 2.20
C THR A 20 -22.86 -10.39 3.39
N HIS A 21 -21.57 -10.07 3.36
CA HIS A 21 -20.93 -9.16 4.30
C HIS A 21 -20.67 -7.81 3.63
N THR A 22 -20.72 -6.73 4.39
CA THR A 22 -20.28 -5.42 3.95
C THR A 22 -19.13 -4.94 4.85
N PRO A 23 -18.08 -4.32 4.30
CA PRO A 23 -17.02 -3.72 5.09
C PRO A 23 -17.48 -2.40 5.74
N LEU A 24 -18.75 -2.02 5.64
CA LEU A 24 -19.31 -0.92 6.44
C LEU A 24 -19.94 -1.49 7.72
N VAL A 25 -19.57 -0.92 8.86
CA VAL A 25 -19.91 -1.52 10.14
C VAL A 25 -21.13 -0.85 10.79
N GLY A 26 -22.00 -1.66 11.39
CA GLY A 26 -23.14 -1.22 12.20
C GLY A 26 -24.50 -1.61 11.63
N ALA A 27 -25.49 -1.78 12.50
CA ALA A 27 -26.82 -2.30 12.11
C ALA A 27 -27.56 -1.42 11.09
N HIS A 28 -27.31 -0.11 11.09
CA HIS A 28 -27.88 0.81 10.11
C HIS A 28 -27.42 0.51 8.67
N GLN A 29 -26.29 -0.17 8.50
CA GLN A 29 -25.77 -0.56 7.19
C GLN A 29 -26.66 -1.61 6.51
N ALA A 30 -27.38 -2.45 7.26
CA ALA A 30 -28.40 -3.32 6.65
C ALA A 30 -29.51 -2.51 5.95
N THR A 31 -29.89 -1.36 6.53
CA THR A 31 -30.87 -0.45 5.91
C THR A 31 -30.27 0.26 4.70
N ASN A 32 -29.04 0.77 4.80
CA ASN A 32 -28.35 1.41 3.68
C ASN A 32 -28.17 0.44 2.50
N ALA A 33 -27.72 -0.78 2.77
CA ALA A 33 -27.54 -1.84 1.80
C ALA A 33 -28.87 -2.23 1.14
N GLY A 34 -29.94 -2.38 1.93
CA GLY A 34 -31.29 -2.64 1.41
C GLY A 34 -31.80 -1.53 0.49
N ILE A 35 -31.61 -0.26 0.85
CA ILE A 35 -31.96 0.89 0.01
C ILE A 35 -31.14 0.90 -1.28
N ALA A 36 -29.82 0.72 -1.18
CA ALA A 36 -28.92 0.72 -2.33
C ALA A 36 -29.28 -0.40 -3.32
N ALA A 37 -29.46 -1.63 -2.82
CA ALA A 37 -29.83 -2.79 -3.62
C ALA A 37 -31.22 -2.61 -4.29
N ALA A 38 -32.21 -2.12 -3.55
CA ALA A 38 -33.53 -1.86 -4.10
C ALA A 38 -33.53 -0.76 -5.18
N LEU A 39 -32.75 0.30 -5.01
CA LEU A 39 -32.61 1.37 -5.99
C LEU A 39 -31.80 0.92 -7.22
N ALA A 40 -30.72 0.18 -7.02
CA ALA A 40 -29.89 -0.34 -8.13
C ALA A 40 -30.76 -1.14 -9.12
N ARG A 41 -31.61 -2.04 -8.61
CA ARG A 41 -32.55 -2.84 -9.43
C ARG A 41 -33.69 -2.02 -10.05
N GLN A 42 -34.02 -0.86 -9.51
CA GLN A 42 -35.03 0.04 -10.11
C GLN A 42 -34.44 0.86 -11.26
N VAL A 43 -33.15 1.19 -11.18
CA VAL A 43 -32.47 2.03 -12.17
C VAL A 43 -31.91 1.20 -13.32
N GLN A 44 -31.45 -0.03 -13.05
CA GLN A 44 -30.90 -0.95 -14.03
C GLN A 44 -31.27 -2.40 -13.72
N ASP A 45 -31.12 -3.28 -14.72
CA ASP A 45 -31.27 -4.72 -14.55
C ASP A 45 -29.99 -5.30 -13.91
N VAL A 46 -29.92 -5.24 -12.58
CA VAL A 46 -28.77 -5.71 -11.79
C VAL A 46 -29.06 -7.09 -11.22
N SER A 47 -28.17 -8.05 -11.45
CA SER A 47 -28.28 -9.41 -10.90
C SER A 47 -28.09 -9.42 -9.39
N THR A 48 -28.55 -10.50 -8.74
CA THR A 48 -28.32 -10.72 -7.30
C THR A 48 -26.83 -10.79 -6.97
N GLU A 49 -26.06 -11.48 -7.80
CA GLU A 49 -24.60 -11.60 -7.69
C GLU A 49 -23.91 -10.23 -7.80
N ALA A 50 -24.33 -9.37 -8.74
CA ALA A 50 -23.76 -8.02 -8.86
C ALA A 50 -24.08 -7.13 -7.65
N ILE A 51 -25.24 -7.32 -7.00
CA ILE A 51 -25.58 -6.63 -5.74
C ILE A 51 -24.67 -7.12 -4.61
N GLU A 52 -24.50 -8.44 -4.50
CA GLU A 52 -23.61 -9.06 -3.52
C GLU A 52 -22.18 -8.55 -3.65
N THR A 53 -21.59 -8.65 -4.84
CA THR A 53 -20.24 -8.13 -5.13
C THR A 53 -20.15 -6.62 -4.84
N GLY A 54 -21.16 -5.84 -5.23
CA GLY A 54 -21.20 -4.41 -4.99
C GLY A 54 -21.24 -4.03 -3.50
N LEU A 55 -22.02 -4.75 -2.69
CA LEU A 55 -22.11 -4.52 -1.25
C LEU A 55 -20.84 -4.96 -0.51
N ARG A 56 -20.25 -6.08 -0.94
CA ARG A 56 -19.02 -6.62 -0.36
C ARG A 56 -17.79 -5.76 -0.70
N GLY A 57 -17.75 -5.18 -1.89
CA GLY A 57 -16.70 -4.24 -2.32
C GLY A 57 -16.91 -2.78 -1.87
N ALA A 58 -17.99 -2.45 -1.17
CA ALA A 58 -18.34 -1.06 -0.85
C ALA A 58 -17.45 -0.45 0.26
N THR A 59 -16.36 0.23 -0.13
CA THR A 59 -15.49 0.94 0.80
C THR A 59 -15.86 2.42 0.93
N TRP A 60 -15.76 2.97 2.15
CA TRP A 60 -15.97 4.40 2.39
C TRP A 60 -15.02 4.90 3.49
N PRO A 61 -13.92 5.60 3.12
CA PRO A 61 -13.01 6.20 4.09
C PRO A 61 -13.71 7.13 5.08
N GLY A 62 -13.36 7.03 6.36
CA GLY A 62 -13.93 7.84 7.44
C GLY A 62 -15.35 7.46 7.86
N ARG A 63 -15.79 6.22 7.60
CA ARG A 63 -17.06 5.66 8.08
C ARG A 63 -16.79 4.44 8.95
N PHE A 64 -16.69 4.67 10.26
CA PHE A 64 -16.20 3.71 11.23
C PHE A 64 -14.98 2.94 10.69
N GLU A 65 -14.02 3.69 10.16
CA GLU A 65 -12.83 3.14 9.50
C GLU A 65 -11.81 2.81 10.58
N LEU A 66 -11.56 1.52 10.81
CA LEU A 66 -10.51 1.04 11.70
C LEU A 66 -9.14 1.27 11.03
N MET A 67 -8.30 2.09 11.66
CA MET A 67 -6.98 2.46 11.16
C MET A 67 -5.83 1.77 11.90
N SER A 68 -6.09 1.26 13.10
CA SER A 68 -5.12 0.55 13.93
C SER A 68 -5.84 -0.43 14.84
N HIS A 69 -5.23 -1.60 15.04
CA HIS A 69 -5.71 -2.60 15.98
C HIS A 69 -5.14 -2.41 17.39
N ASP A 70 -3.95 -1.82 17.54
CA ASP A 70 -3.30 -1.62 18.83
C ASP A 70 -2.46 -0.32 18.90
N PRO A 71 -2.89 0.71 19.66
CA PRO A 71 -4.24 0.82 20.23
C PRO A 71 -5.29 0.79 19.12
N ARG A 72 -6.53 0.45 19.47
CA ARG A 72 -7.65 0.51 18.51
C ARG A 72 -7.97 1.96 18.17
N VAL A 73 -7.81 2.32 16.90
CA VAL A 73 -8.10 3.67 16.41
C VAL A 73 -9.15 3.63 15.31
N VAL A 74 -10.25 4.35 15.50
CA VAL A 74 -11.36 4.44 14.55
C VAL A 74 -11.56 5.88 14.09
N LEU A 75 -11.71 6.08 12.78
CA LEU A 75 -12.11 7.35 12.20
C LEU A 75 -13.57 7.29 11.76
N ASP A 76 -14.40 8.20 12.26
CA ASP A 76 -15.81 8.27 11.86
C ASP A 76 -16.31 9.71 11.71
N GLY A 77 -16.68 10.07 10.48
CA GLY A 77 -17.14 11.42 10.12
C GLY A 77 -18.59 11.72 10.51
N SER A 78 -19.00 11.37 11.72
CA SER A 78 -20.31 11.69 12.30
C SER A 78 -20.45 13.18 12.60
N HIS A 79 -20.98 13.92 11.61
CA HIS A 79 -20.94 15.39 11.58
C HIS A 79 -22.27 16.07 11.96
N ASN A 80 -23.21 15.33 12.54
CA ASN A 80 -24.50 15.82 13.01
C ASN A 80 -25.06 14.90 14.13
N PRO A 81 -26.05 15.34 14.92
CA PRO A 81 -26.58 14.57 16.05
C PRO A 81 -27.07 13.15 15.70
N GLY A 82 -27.71 12.98 14.54
CA GLY A 82 -28.20 11.67 14.11
C GLY A 82 -27.06 10.70 13.78
N ALA A 83 -26.01 11.21 13.15
CA ALA A 83 -24.80 10.45 12.86
C ALA A 83 -24.06 10.07 14.15
N THR A 84 -23.87 11.01 15.08
CA THR A 84 -23.20 10.73 16.37
C THR A 84 -24.00 9.77 17.25
N ALA A 85 -25.34 9.82 17.22
CA ALA A 85 -26.16 8.81 17.89
C ALA A 85 -26.00 7.41 17.29
N THR A 86 -25.82 7.34 15.96
CA THR A 86 -25.51 6.08 15.27
C THR A 86 -24.13 5.56 15.67
N LEU A 87 -23.13 6.44 15.75
CA LEU A 87 -21.79 6.13 16.24
C LEU A 87 -21.82 5.66 17.70
N GLY A 88 -22.52 6.36 18.60
CA GLY A 88 -22.63 5.97 20.00
C GLY A 88 -23.24 4.58 20.17
N SER A 89 -24.34 4.31 19.46
CA SER A 89 -24.97 2.97 19.42
C SER A 89 -24.05 1.88 18.86
N LEU A 90 -23.07 2.25 18.04
CA LEU A 90 -22.09 1.33 17.47
C LEU A 90 -20.96 1.07 18.46
N LEU A 91 -20.44 2.11 19.11
CA LEU A 91 -19.41 2.02 20.14
C LEU A 91 -19.85 1.13 21.31
N GLU A 92 -21.11 1.22 21.76
CA GLU A 92 -21.67 0.35 22.81
C GLU A 92 -21.59 -1.16 22.52
N ARG A 93 -21.32 -1.56 21.27
CA ARG A 93 -21.19 -2.96 20.87
C ARG A 93 -19.77 -3.51 21.02
N TYR A 94 -18.79 -2.64 21.23
CA TYR A 94 -17.39 -2.99 21.39
C TYR A 94 -17.02 -3.00 22.87
N GLU A 95 -16.17 -3.94 23.24
CA GLU A 95 -15.58 -3.99 24.57
C GLU A 95 -14.33 -3.12 24.58
N TYR A 96 -14.29 -2.11 25.45
CA TYR A 96 -13.14 -1.26 25.74
C TYR A 96 -13.23 -0.75 27.18
N ASP A 97 -12.08 -0.53 27.81
CA ASP A 97 -12.01 -0.04 29.20
C ASP A 97 -12.02 1.49 29.26
N GLU A 98 -11.38 2.12 28.27
CA GLU A 98 -11.22 3.57 28.18
C GLU A 98 -11.60 4.05 26.78
N LEU A 99 -12.32 5.17 26.72
CA LEU A 99 -12.72 5.81 25.47
C LEU A 99 -12.03 7.17 25.36
N HIS A 100 -11.14 7.30 24.38
CA HIS A 100 -10.52 8.57 23.99
C HIS A 100 -11.25 9.12 22.77
N VAL A 101 -11.74 10.36 22.84
CA VAL A 101 -12.46 10.99 21.72
C VAL A 101 -11.75 12.25 21.27
N VAL A 102 -11.24 12.26 20.04
CA VAL A 102 -10.82 13.49 19.36
C VAL A 102 -12.03 14.07 18.65
N PHE A 103 -12.52 15.22 19.13
CA PHE A 103 -13.77 15.80 18.66
C PHE A 103 -13.57 17.19 18.05
N ALA A 104 -14.07 17.34 16.84
CA ALA A 104 -14.10 18.61 16.12
C ALA A 104 -15.43 18.74 15.38
N ALA A 105 -16.05 19.91 15.41
CA ALA A 105 -17.31 20.16 14.71
C ALA A 105 -17.30 21.51 13.99
N MET A 106 -18.25 21.73 13.10
CA MET A 106 -18.46 23.02 12.46
C MET A 106 -19.36 23.90 13.34
N GLU A 107 -19.22 25.22 13.26
CA GLU A 107 -19.97 26.20 14.09
C GLU A 107 -21.51 26.05 13.96
N ASP A 108 -22.00 25.54 12.83
CA ASP A 108 -23.43 25.44 12.51
C ASP A 108 -24.11 24.17 13.10
N LYS A 109 -23.39 23.37 13.88
CA LYS A 109 -23.89 22.08 14.40
C LYS A 109 -24.46 22.20 15.81
N ASP A 110 -25.37 21.28 16.12
CA ASP A 110 -25.89 21.09 17.47
C ASP A 110 -24.89 20.22 18.27
N HIS A 111 -23.88 20.88 18.82
CA HIS A 111 -22.77 20.23 19.51
C HIS A 111 -23.21 19.50 20.79
N GLU A 112 -24.13 20.09 21.56
CA GLU A 112 -24.65 19.49 22.80
C GLU A 112 -25.33 18.16 22.50
N ALA A 113 -26.23 18.12 21.51
CA ALA A 113 -26.89 16.88 21.12
C ALA A 113 -25.90 15.84 20.56
N MET A 114 -24.87 16.30 19.83
CA MET A 114 -23.82 15.42 19.32
C MET A 114 -23.03 14.74 20.43
N VAL A 115 -22.52 15.51 21.38
CA VAL A 115 -21.71 15.03 22.51
C VAL A 115 -22.54 14.14 23.44
N HIS A 116 -23.79 14.52 23.74
CA HIS A 116 -24.68 13.74 24.61
C HIS A 116 -25.04 12.37 24.03
N SER A 117 -24.89 12.20 22.71
CA SER A 117 -25.16 10.93 22.03
C SER A 117 -23.99 9.95 22.05
N LEU A 118 -22.81 10.40 22.51
CA LEU A 118 -21.63 9.54 22.67
C LEU A 118 -21.67 8.83 24.03
N PRO A 119 -21.11 7.61 24.15
CA PRO A 119 -20.92 6.95 25.43
C PRO A 119 -20.06 7.80 26.38
N PRO A 120 -20.03 7.49 27.70
CA PRO A 120 -19.13 8.15 28.63
C PRO A 120 -17.68 8.13 28.13
N ILE A 121 -17.02 9.29 28.16
CA ILE A 121 -15.68 9.49 27.59
C ILE A 121 -14.66 9.54 28.73
N SER A 122 -13.57 8.78 28.63
CA SER A 122 -12.47 8.86 29.60
C SER A 122 -11.69 10.15 29.40
N THR A 123 -11.23 10.39 28.17
CA THR A 123 -10.52 11.63 27.81
C THR A 123 -11.04 12.17 26.47
N ALA A 124 -11.49 13.42 26.47
CA ALA A 124 -11.90 14.13 25.26
C ALA A 124 -10.85 15.16 24.84
N TYR A 125 -10.50 15.18 23.56
CA TYR A 125 -9.59 16.15 22.96
C TYR A 125 -10.41 17.05 22.03
N ALA A 126 -10.74 18.24 22.51
CA ALA A 126 -11.43 19.26 21.71
C ALA A 126 -10.43 19.92 20.74
N THR A 127 -10.75 19.92 19.45
CA THR A 127 -9.82 20.36 18.41
C THR A 127 -10.48 21.14 17.27
N GLU A 128 -9.67 21.79 16.44
CA GLU A 128 -10.11 22.67 15.34
C GLU A 128 -9.49 22.20 14.00
N PRO A 129 -10.28 21.66 13.05
CA PRO A 129 -9.77 21.38 11.70
C PRO A 129 -9.45 22.70 10.99
N ALA A 130 -8.47 22.68 10.08
CA ALA A 130 -7.95 23.86 9.39
C ALA A 130 -8.92 24.38 8.31
N VAL A 131 -10.09 24.86 8.74
CA VAL A 131 -11.15 25.45 7.92
C VAL A 131 -11.87 26.57 8.67
N ASP A 132 -12.21 27.65 7.97
CA ASP A 132 -12.78 28.87 8.58
C ASP A 132 -14.11 28.67 9.32
N ARG A 133 -14.84 27.58 9.03
CA ARG A 133 -16.15 27.28 9.61
C ARG A 133 -16.07 26.31 10.82
N ALA A 134 -14.87 26.03 11.30
CA ALA A 134 -14.66 25.17 12.44
C ALA A 134 -15.06 25.87 13.74
N GLU A 135 -15.76 25.16 14.62
CA GLU A 135 -16.02 25.65 15.97
C GLU A 135 -14.72 25.70 16.76
N LYS A 136 -14.63 26.66 17.70
CA LYS A 136 -13.44 26.81 18.53
C LYS A 136 -13.31 25.67 19.52
N ALA A 137 -12.09 25.15 19.63
CA ALA A 137 -11.77 24.05 20.53
C ALA A 137 -12.18 24.36 21.98
N ASP A 138 -12.05 25.61 22.45
CA ASP A 138 -12.50 26.02 23.81
C ASP A 138 -14.03 25.93 23.99
N THR A 139 -14.81 26.26 22.94
CA THR A 139 -16.27 26.10 22.95
C THR A 139 -16.64 24.63 23.05
N LEU A 140 -16.02 23.78 22.22
CA LEU A 140 -16.25 22.33 22.22
C LEU A 140 -15.82 21.69 23.54
N ALA A 141 -14.69 22.11 24.11
CA ALA A 141 -14.20 21.61 25.40
C ALA A 141 -15.22 21.85 26.51
N SER A 142 -15.82 23.04 26.55
CA SER A 142 -16.86 23.38 27.53
C SER A 142 -18.10 22.49 27.45
N ILE A 143 -18.40 21.96 26.26
CA ILE A 143 -19.53 21.06 26.00
C ILE A 143 -19.16 19.61 26.34
N LEU A 144 -17.94 19.20 26.00
CA LEU A 144 -17.39 17.87 26.30
C LEU A 144 -17.26 17.60 27.81
N ASP A 145 -17.04 18.64 28.61
CA ASP A 145 -16.96 18.57 30.09
C ASP A 145 -18.20 17.93 30.73
N ALA A 146 -19.34 17.97 30.04
CA ALA A 146 -20.57 17.34 30.51
C ALA A 146 -20.61 15.80 30.33
N ASN A 147 -19.76 15.23 29.48
CA ASN A 147 -19.77 13.81 29.12
C ASN A 147 -18.39 13.10 29.22
N ALA A 148 -17.33 13.85 29.51
CA ALA A 148 -15.97 13.34 29.62
C ALA A 148 -15.41 13.49 31.05
N GLU A 149 -14.60 12.53 31.51
CA GLU A 149 -13.92 12.63 32.81
C GLU A 149 -12.78 13.65 32.77
N THR A 150 -12.05 13.70 31.65
CA THR A 150 -10.99 14.67 31.37
C THR A 150 -11.22 15.31 30.00
N VAL A 151 -10.99 16.62 29.90
CA VAL A 151 -11.06 17.36 28.64
C VAL A 151 -9.78 18.14 28.41
N GLU A 152 -9.21 17.99 27.22
CA GLU A 152 -8.03 18.71 26.76
C GLU A 152 -8.36 19.52 25.51
N THR A 153 -7.84 20.75 25.44
CA THR A 153 -7.96 21.61 24.25
C THR A 153 -6.67 21.55 23.44
N ILE A 154 -6.72 20.97 22.24
CA ILE A 154 -5.58 20.88 21.33
C ILE A 154 -6.01 21.40 19.97
N GLN A 155 -5.46 22.55 19.54
CA GLN A 155 -5.92 23.23 18.33
C GLN A 155 -5.76 22.42 17.05
N SER A 156 -4.74 21.58 16.95
CA SER A 156 -4.45 20.81 15.74
C SER A 156 -5.04 19.40 15.83
N VAL A 157 -5.85 19.02 14.83
CA VAL A 157 -6.41 17.66 14.77
C VAL A 157 -5.33 16.58 14.69
N PRO A 158 -4.28 16.70 13.83
CA PRO A 158 -3.16 15.76 13.86
C PRO A 158 -2.50 15.64 15.24
N GLU A 159 -2.27 16.74 15.96
CA GLU A 159 -1.68 16.70 17.31
C GLU A 159 -2.58 16.00 18.31
N ALA A 160 -3.88 16.36 18.32
CA ALA A 160 -4.86 15.74 19.19
C ALA A 160 -4.97 14.22 18.95
N THR A 161 -4.79 13.81 17.69
CA THR A 161 -4.77 12.39 17.32
C THR A 161 -3.54 11.68 17.87
N GLU A 162 -2.34 12.28 17.81
CA GLU A 162 -1.13 11.70 18.41
C GLU A 162 -1.24 11.59 19.93
N GLU A 163 -1.70 12.65 20.60
CA GLU A 163 -1.88 12.66 22.06
C GLU A 163 -2.90 11.61 22.52
N ALA A 164 -4.01 11.44 21.77
CA ALA A 164 -4.99 10.40 22.07
C ALA A 164 -4.43 8.98 21.91
N ILE A 165 -3.63 8.74 20.86
CA ILE A 165 -2.99 7.45 20.61
C ILE A 165 -1.92 7.14 21.67
N GLU A 166 -1.10 8.13 22.02
CA GLU A 166 -0.07 7.95 23.05
C GLU A 166 -0.68 7.71 24.43
N ALA A 167 -1.72 8.47 24.79
CA ALA A 167 -2.43 8.31 26.06
C ALA A 167 -3.12 6.94 26.17
N ALA A 168 -3.68 6.44 25.06
CA ALA A 168 -4.23 5.08 25.01
C ALA A 168 -3.14 4.03 25.25
N GLY A 169 -1.93 4.20 24.70
CA GLY A 169 -0.84 3.23 24.82
C GLY A 169 -1.15 1.88 24.13
N THR A 170 -0.25 0.90 24.24
CA THR A 170 -0.36 -0.40 23.54
C THR A 170 -0.73 -1.59 24.43
N GLU A 171 -0.80 -1.39 25.76
CA GLU A 171 -1.13 -2.48 26.69
C GLU A 171 -2.57 -2.37 27.25
N SER A 172 -3.28 -1.29 26.93
CA SER A 172 -4.58 -0.97 27.48
C SER A 172 -5.71 -1.40 26.54
N GLY A 173 -6.88 -1.77 27.10
CA GLY A 173 -8.10 -2.04 26.34
C GLY A 173 -8.76 -0.79 25.74
N ALA A 174 -8.02 0.31 25.56
CA ALA A 174 -8.54 1.59 25.13
C ALA A 174 -9.03 1.60 23.67
N LEU A 175 -9.94 2.53 23.38
CA LEU A 175 -10.43 2.84 22.05
C LEU A 175 -10.28 4.34 21.79
N VAL A 176 -9.58 4.69 20.71
CA VAL A 176 -9.47 6.06 20.22
C VAL A 176 -10.44 6.27 19.07
N VAL A 177 -11.27 7.31 19.15
CA VAL A 177 -12.23 7.69 18.12
C VAL A 177 -12.00 9.13 17.69
N VAL A 178 -11.73 9.35 16.40
CA VAL A 178 -11.73 10.69 15.81
C VAL A 178 -13.08 10.93 15.12
N THR A 179 -13.82 11.95 15.57
CA THR A 179 -15.19 12.19 15.08
C THR A 179 -15.63 13.67 15.08
N GLY A 180 -16.90 13.90 14.72
CA GLY A 180 -17.55 15.22 14.72
C GLY A 180 -17.45 15.98 13.39
N SER A 181 -16.40 15.74 12.59
CA SER A 181 -16.17 16.46 11.33
C SER A 181 -15.46 15.60 10.30
N LEU A 182 -15.96 15.64 9.06
CA LEU A 182 -15.28 15.04 7.92
C LEU A 182 -13.91 15.67 7.64
N TYR A 183 -13.74 16.96 7.95
CA TYR A 183 -12.43 17.58 7.81
C TYR A 183 -11.47 17.05 8.87
N ALA A 184 -11.90 16.95 10.13
CA ALA A 184 -11.07 16.39 11.20
C ALA A 184 -10.65 14.95 10.90
N VAL A 185 -11.60 14.11 10.45
CA VAL A 185 -11.29 12.75 10.00
C VAL A 185 -10.26 12.74 8.88
N ALA A 186 -10.39 13.62 7.87
CA ALA A 186 -9.39 13.73 6.81
C ALA A 186 -8.01 14.17 7.34
N GLU A 187 -7.95 15.09 8.31
CA GLU A 187 -6.65 15.51 8.90
C GLU A 187 -5.99 14.45 9.75
N ALA A 188 -6.77 13.70 10.53
CA ALA A 188 -6.27 12.57 11.30
C ALA A 188 -5.79 11.46 10.36
N ARG A 189 -6.53 11.19 9.27
CA ARG A 189 -6.20 10.11 8.31
C ARG A 189 -4.85 10.31 7.63
N ASP A 190 -4.38 11.55 7.46
CA ASP A 190 -3.04 11.86 6.93
C ASP A 190 -1.93 11.12 7.69
N ARG A 191 -2.14 10.79 8.96
CA ARG A 191 -1.19 10.00 9.76
C ARG A 191 -0.86 8.66 9.10
N TRP A 192 -1.82 7.97 8.50
CA TRP A 192 -1.61 6.65 7.90
C TRP A 192 -1.28 6.72 6.41
N THR A 193 -1.76 7.75 5.71
CA THR A 193 -1.66 7.83 4.24
C THR A 193 -0.55 8.74 3.74
N ARG A 194 -0.01 9.64 4.57
CA ARG A 194 1.10 10.51 4.15
C ARG A 194 2.40 9.73 4.09
N LEU A 195 3.05 9.79 2.93
CA LEU A 195 4.36 9.22 2.71
C LEU A 195 5.49 10.24 2.92
N VAL A 196 6.62 9.75 3.44
CA VAL A 196 7.92 10.43 3.38
C VAL A 196 8.74 9.68 2.36
N VAL A 197 8.77 10.20 1.14
CA VAL A 197 9.30 9.49 -0.03
C VAL A 197 10.77 9.86 -0.23
N PRO A 198 11.70 8.90 -0.19
CA PRO A 198 13.09 9.17 -0.53
C PRO A 198 13.22 9.55 -2.00
N ILE A 199 14.07 10.53 -2.29
CA ILE A 199 14.40 10.95 -3.65
C ILE A 199 15.82 10.48 -3.94
N ASN A 200 15.95 9.33 -4.62
CA ASN A 200 17.25 8.79 -4.97
C ASN A 200 17.93 9.67 -6.03
N GLN A 201 18.89 10.48 -5.60
CA GLN A 201 19.85 11.12 -6.49
C GLN A 201 20.99 10.14 -6.83
N SER A 202 20.69 9.10 -7.61
CA SER A 202 21.73 8.29 -8.28
C SER A 202 21.65 8.46 -9.78
N SER A 203 21.70 9.71 -10.23
CA SER A 203 22.32 10.06 -11.50
C SER A 203 22.98 11.40 -11.26
N ASP A 204 24.30 11.44 -11.39
CA ASP A 204 25.10 12.65 -11.36
C ASP A 204 24.35 13.80 -12.02
N VAL A 205 23.85 14.73 -11.20
CA VAL A 205 23.76 16.12 -11.65
C VAL A 205 25.20 16.62 -11.64
N ALA A 206 25.99 16.11 -12.59
CA ALA A 206 27.11 16.84 -13.10
C ALA A 206 26.50 18.12 -13.69
N ALA A 207 26.39 19.13 -12.83
CA ALA A 207 26.37 20.52 -13.22
C ALA A 207 27.66 20.74 -14.00
N GLY A 208 27.61 20.44 -15.30
CA GLY A 208 28.43 21.13 -16.27
C GLY A 208 28.12 22.61 -16.11
N VAL A 209 28.98 23.28 -15.36
CA VAL A 209 29.21 24.71 -15.52
C VAL A 209 29.40 24.95 -17.02
N ASP A 210 28.60 25.86 -17.57
CA ASP A 210 28.52 26.26 -18.98
C ASP A 210 27.61 25.39 -19.89
N ASP A 211 26.30 25.65 -19.88
CA ASP A 211 25.62 26.36 -20.99
C ASP A 211 24.11 26.53 -20.68
N VAL A 212 23.76 27.61 -19.97
CA VAL A 212 22.36 28.07 -19.87
C VAL A 212 21.97 28.62 -21.24
N LYS A 213 21.50 27.74 -22.12
CA LYS A 213 20.57 27.99 -23.25
C LYS A 213 20.54 26.76 -24.15
N THR A 214 19.78 25.73 -23.81
CA THR A 214 18.91 24.99 -24.75
C THR A 214 18.17 23.86 -24.05
N ASN A 215 16.85 23.79 -24.28
CA ASN A 215 15.92 22.70 -23.93
C ASN A 215 15.60 22.41 -22.45
N SER A 216 14.95 23.37 -21.78
CA SER A 216 14.34 23.23 -20.45
C SER A 216 13.00 22.46 -20.40
N ASN A 217 12.65 21.65 -21.41
CA ASN A 217 11.33 21.00 -21.49
C ASN A 217 11.34 19.48 -21.29
N GLN A 218 12.50 18.81 -21.23
CA GLN A 218 12.54 17.34 -21.08
C GLN A 218 12.78 16.87 -19.64
N THR A 219 13.49 17.64 -18.82
CA THR A 219 13.73 17.29 -17.41
C THR A 219 12.52 17.56 -16.50
N ARG A 220 11.62 18.46 -16.91
CA ARG A 220 10.37 18.78 -16.17
C ARG A 220 9.30 17.70 -16.22
N ASN A 221 9.46 16.68 -17.07
CA ASN A 221 8.45 15.64 -17.26
C ASN A 221 8.67 14.36 -16.43
N ARG A 222 9.74 14.27 -15.63
CA ARG A 222 10.08 13.07 -14.83
C ARG A 222 9.80 13.19 -13.34
N VAL A 223 9.36 14.36 -12.93
CA VAL A 223 9.12 14.73 -11.53
C VAL A 223 7.78 15.42 -11.52
N HIS A 224 6.88 14.98 -10.63
CA HIS A 224 5.56 15.58 -10.49
C HIS A 224 5.65 17.11 -10.47
N PRO A 225 4.74 17.86 -11.12
CA PRO A 225 4.86 19.32 -11.31
C PRO A 225 5.07 20.09 -10.01
N ALA A 226 4.51 19.59 -8.89
CA ALA A 226 4.69 20.15 -7.56
C ALA A 226 6.12 20.00 -6.99
N TYR A 227 7.04 19.30 -7.63
CA TYR A 227 8.43 19.20 -7.20
C TYR A 227 9.42 19.64 -8.29
N ALA A 228 8.93 19.90 -9.52
CA ALA A 228 9.77 20.25 -10.68
C ALA A 228 10.48 21.61 -10.56
N GLU A 229 10.00 22.51 -9.69
CA GLU A 229 10.65 23.80 -9.41
C GLU A 229 11.74 23.72 -8.33
N ALA A 230 11.88 22.57 -7.65
CA ALA A 230 12.91 22.34 -6.65
C ALA A 230 14.22 21.88 -7.32
N THR A 231 14.99 22.82 -7.87
CA THR A 231 16.36 22.57 -8.39
C THR A 231 17.41 22.81 -7.30
N PHE A 232 18.37 21.89 -7.14
CA PHE A 232 19.37 21.95 -6.06
C PHE A 232 20.82 22.03 -6.61
N GLU A 233 21.64 22.90 -6.01
CA GLU A 233 23.10 22.86 -6.11
C GLU A 233 23.62 22.01 -4.95
N THR A 234 24.14 20.81 -5.23
CA THR A 234 24.84 19.99 -4.22
C THR A 234 26.29 20.44 -4.13
N ASP A 235 26.71 20.93 -2.96
CA ASP A 235 28.10 21.28 -2.70
C ASP A 235 28.97 20.01 -2.60
N THR A 236 30.11 20.03 -3.28
CA THR A 236 30.92 18.84 -3.67
C THR A 236 31.78 18.25 -2.56
N THR A 237 31.36 18.39 -1.30
CA THR A 237 32.05 17.76 -0.17
C THR A 237 31.44 16.39 0.13
N GLU A 238 32.26 15.40 0.45
CA GLU A 238 31.91 13.98 0.72
C GLU A 238 30.98 13.80 1.94
N ILE A 239 29.79 14.39 1.89
CA ILE A 239 28.76 14.30 2.90
C ILE A 239 27.52 13.76 2.20
N THR A 240 27.19 12.50 2.47
CA THR A 240 25.98 11.86 1.94
C THR A 240 24.77 12.66 2.41
N THR A 241 24.19 13.41 1.48
CA THR A 241 22.98 14.20 1.69
C THR A 241 21.81 13.36 1.21
N GLN A 242 20.78 13.22 2.04
CA GLN A 242 19.55 12.53 1.68
C GLN A 242 18.46 13.56 1.42
N CYS A 243 17.60 13.28 0.45
CA CYS A 243 16.51 14.16 0.04
C CYS A 243 15.20 13.37 0.07
N PHE A 244 14.13 14.02 0.52
CA PHE A 244 12.82 13.45 0.67
C PHE A 244 11.76 14.41 0.14
N ARG A 245 10.63 13.85 -0.30
CA ARG A 245 9.40 14.61 -0.56
C ARG A 245 8.27 14.12 0.33
N THR A 246 7.40 15.03 0.72
CA THR A 246 6.17 14.73 1.44
C THR A 246 5.14 15.85 1.18
N THR A 247 3.92 15.66 1.67
CA THR A 247 2.87 16.68 1.65
C THR A 247 2.47 17.03 3.07
N LEU A 248 2.38 18.32 3.38
CA LEU A 248 2.03 18.82 4.71
C LEU A 248 0.88 19.81 4.61
N ARG A 249 0.12 19.97 5.69
CA ARG A 249 -0.82 21.09 5.80
C ARG A 249 -0.05 22.41 5.86
N PRO A 250 -0.62 23.55 5.44
CA PRO A 250 0.11 24.82 5.38
C PRO A 250 0.83 25.19 6.69
N THR A 251 0.15 25.10 7.84
CA THR A 251 0.75 25.37 9.15
C THR A 251 1.84 24.36 9.52
N GLN A 252 1.65 23.07 9.22
CA GLN A 252 2.67 22.04 9.41
C GLN A 252 3.90 22.34 8.55
N ALA A 253 3.72 22.76 7.30
CA ALA A 253 4.82 23.08 6.37
C ALA A 253 5.65 24.27 6.88
N GLU A 254 5.01 25.33 7.38
CA GLU A 254 5.69 26.49 7.96
C GLU A 254 6.54 26.12 9.18
N VAL A 255 5.96 25.40 10.14
CA VAL A 255 6.68 24.92 11.34
C VAL A 255 7.81 23.98 10.93
N PHE A 256 7.55 23.00 10.07
CA PHE A 256 8.53 22.04 9.59
C PHE A 256 9.73 22.73 8.93
N ALA A 257 9.51 23.71 8.04
CA ALA A 257 10.61 24.44 7.41
C ALA A 257 11.45 25.25 8.40
N SER A 258 10.84 25.81 9.45
CA SER A 258 11.59 26.46 10.53
C SER A 258 12.55 25.48 11.22
N HIS A 259 12.08 24.25 11.49
CA HIS A 259 12.92 23.20 12.08
C HIS A 259 14.03 22.75 11.13
N VAL A 260 13.75 22.54 9.85
CA VAL A 260 14.75 22.18 8.83
C VAL A 260 15.84 23.25 8.71
N ASN A 261 15.48 24.52 8.66
CA ASN A 261 16.45 25.62 8.58
C ASN A 261 17.32 25.71 9.85
N THR A 262 16.76 25.41 11.02
CA THR A 262 17.47 25.47 12.31
C THR A 262 18.61 24.44 12.39
N ILE A 263 18.39 23.25 11.83
CA ILE A 263 19.40 22.18 11.83
C ILE A 263 20.42 22.29 10.67
N GLY A 264 20.26 23.27 9.78
CA GLY A 264 21.14 23.47 8.62
C GLY A 264 20.77 22.67 7.37
N GLY A 265 19.61 21.99 7.38
CA GLY A 265 19.07 21.33 6.19
C GLY A 265 18.43 22.32 5.21
N PHE A 266 17.92 21.81 4.10
CA PHE A 266 17.19 22.60 3.11
C PHE A 266 15.74 22.13 3.01
N SER A 267 14.83 23.06 2.74
CA SER A 267 13.44 22.74 2.39
C SER A 267 12.90 23.70 1.34
N HIS A 268 12.13 23.18 0.38
CA HIS A 268 11.37 23.94 -0.61
C HIS A 268 9.90 23.55 -0.52
N GLN A 269 9.02 24.54 -0.70
CA GLN A 269 7.58 24.37 -0.58
C GLN A 269 6.90 24.89 -1.83
N THR A 270 5.84 24.21 -2.27
CA THR A 270 4.95 24.74 -3.30
C THR A 270 3.54 24.20 -3.11
N THR A 271 2.57 24.98 -3.56
CA THR A 271 1.16 24.59 -3.65
C THR A 271 0.76 24.26 -5.08
N THR A 272 1.61 24.54 -6.06
CA THR A 272 1.34 24.27 -7.48
C THR A 272 1.30 22.77 -7.71
N GLY A 273 0.20 22.25 -8.25
CA GLY A 273 0.02 20.81 -8.50
C GLY A 273 -0.15 19.96 -7.24
N SER A 274 -0.15 20.53 -6.04
CA SER A 274 -0.38 19.77 -4.81
C SER A 274 -1.87 19.38 -4.65
N PRO A 275 -2.19 18.27 -3.96
CA PRO A 275 -3.57 17.96 -3.60
C PRO A 275 -4.22 19.14 -2.87
N GLN A 276 -5.52 19.36 -3.10
CA GLN A 276 -6.22 20.51 -2.51
C GLN A 276 -6.00 20.58 -0.99
N LYS A 277 -5.57 21.76 -0.51
CA LYS A 277 -5.27 22.07 0.90
C LYS A 277 -3.96 21.49 1.47
N LEU A 278 -3.14 20.82 0.66
CA LEU A 278 -1.79 20.39 1.06
C LEU A 278 -0.72 21.21 0.34
N THR A 279 0.45 21.28 0.97
CA THR A 279 1.68 21.89 0.47
C THR A 279 2.67 20.76 0.20
N ALA A 280 3.13 20.65 -1.04
CA ALA A 280 4.26 19.81 -1.40
C ALA A 280 5.54 20.36 -0.77
N VAL A 281 6.29 19.49 -0.09
CA VAL A 281 7.55 19.83 0.58
C VAL A 281 8.64 18.89 0.08
N VAL A 282 9.74 19.46 -0.42
CA VAL A 282 11.00 18.73 -0.64
C VAL A 282 11.98 19.20 0.41
N PHE A 283 12.62 18.28 1.10
CA PHE A 283 13.59 18.61 2.14
C PHE A 283 14.76 17.63 2.14
N GLY A 284 15.90 18.07 2.66
CA GLY A 284 17.05 17.21 2.78
C GLY A 284 18.14 17.78 3.66
N GLY A 285 19.15 16.96 3.88
CA GLY A 285 20.28 17.26 4.74
C GLY A 285 21.14 16.02 4.96
N THR A 286 22.16 16.16 5.78
CA THR A 286 23.00 15.02 6.20
C THR A 286 22.20 14.07 7.09
N THR A 287 22.61 12.79 7.18
CA THR A 287 21.98 11.83 8.11
C THR A 287 21.93 12.35 9.56
N LYS A 288 22.95 13.10 10.00
CA LYS A 288 23.00 13.70 11.35
C LYS A 288 21.97 14.83 11.50
N GLU A 289 21.84 15.68 10.50
CA GLU A 289 20.86 16.77 10.49
C GLU A 289 19.45 16.19 10.49
N LEU A 290 19.15 15.22 9.63
CA LEU A 290 17.82 14.63 9.55
C LEU A 290 17.43 13.84 10.81
N ARG A 291 18.38 13.18 11.50
CA ARG A 291 18.12 12.64 12.85
C ARG A 291 17.81 13.73 13.86
N SER A 292 18.52 14.86 13.79
CA SER A 292 18.23 16.03 14.63
C SER A 292 16.87 16.66 14.30
N LEU A 293 16.47 16.66 13.01
CA LEU A 293 15.15 17.06 12.55
C LEU A 293 14.09 16.24 13.26
N SER A 294 14.16 14.91 13.10
CA SER A 294 13.23 13.96 13.70
C SER A 294 13.04 14.22 15.19
N ASN A 295 14.15 14.31 15.93
CA ASN A 295 14.10 14.57 17.38
C ASN A 295 13.46 15.93 17.70
N SER A 296 13.76 16.97 16.91
CA SER A 296 13.17 18.30 17.13
C SER A 296 11.67 18.35 16.81
N LEU A 297 11.17 17.46 15.96
CA LEU A 297 9.75 17.38 15.60
C LEU A 297 8.91 16.66 16.65
N ALA A 298 9.52 15.91 17.57
CA ALA A 298 8.82 15.17 18.61
C ALA A 298 7.91 16.09 19.48
N ASP A 299 8.42 17.29 19.77
CA ASP A 299 7.76 18.31 20.60
C ASP A 299 7.33 19.56 19.80
N ALA A 300 7.34 19.49 18.46
CA ALA A 300 7.02 20.63 17.60
C ALA A 300 5.51 20.95 17.53
N GLY A 301 4.67 20.05 18.01
CA GLY A 301 3.22 20.12 17.90
C GLY A 301 2.73 19.89 16.46
N HIS A 302 1.44 20.18 16.25
CA HIS A 302 0.76 20.09 14.95
C HIS A 302 0.76 18.69 14.30
N GLY A 303 0.96 17.62 15.06
CA GLY A 303 1.08 16.24 14.58
C GLY A 303 2.39 15.96 13.84
N LEU A 304 3.40 16.81 13.99
CA LEU A 304 4.73 16.61 13.39
C LEU A 304 5.54 15.51 14.10
N ARG A 305 5.13 15.09 15.30
CA ARG A 305 5.75 13.97 16.03
C ARG A 305 5.81 12.69 15.20
N TYR A 306 4.69 12.31 14.58
CA TYR A 306 4.68 11.11 13.74
C TYR A 306 5.50 11.30 12.46
N LEU A 307 5.50 12.50 11.86
CA LEU A 307 6.38 12.79 10.73
C LEU A 307 7.86 12.62 11.10
N GLY A 308 8.26 13.08 12.30
CA GLY A 308 9.59 12.83 12.85
C GLY A 308 9.89 11.32 12.92
N THR A 309 8.95 10.54 13.46
CA THR A 309 9.05 9.07 13.52
C THR A 309 9.21 8.44 12.12
N GLN A 310 8.44 8.91 11.13
CA GLN A 310 8.56 8.46 9.74
C GLN A 310 9.95 8.77 9.17
N ILE A 311 10.47 9.99 9.37
CA ILE A 311 11.82 10.37 8.96
C ILE A 311 12.87 9.47 9.66
N GLN A 312 12.75 9.26 10.96
CA GLN A 312 13.69 8.42 11.70
C GLN A 312 13.73 6.98 11.16
N ARG A 313 12.57 6.40 10.87
CA ARG A 313 12.45 5.05 10.28
C ARG A 313 13.16 4.98 8.93
N GLN A 314 12.95 5.97 8.05
CA GLN A 314 13.66 6.06 6.77
C GLN A 314 15.19 6.15 6.92
N LEU A 315 15.70 6.70 8.03
CA LEU A 315 17.14 6.86 8.27
C LEU A 315 17.82 5.68 8.98
N THR A 316 17.05 4.75 9.55
CA THR A 316 17.59 3.70 10.44
C THR A 316 17.31 2.29 9.99
N GLU A 317 16.24 2.08 9.23
CA GLU A 317 15.76 0.77 8.82
C GLU A 317 15.60 0.76 7.30
N PRO A 318 16.47 0.03 6.55
CA PRO A 318 16.12 -0.31 5.18
C PRO A 318 14.76 -1.01 5.19
N ALA A 319 13.85 -0.67 4.27
CA ALA A 319 12.53 -1.32 4.23
C ALA A 319 12.60 -2.86 4.16
N SER A 320 13.68 -3.41 3.61
CA SER A 320 13.93 -4.86 3.56
C SER A 320 14.40 -5.47 4.88
N ALA A 321 14.91 -4.70 5.84
CA ALA A 321 15.46 -5.22 7.10
C ALA A 321 14.42 -5.40 8.21
N SER A 322 13.24 -4.80 8.10
CA SER A 322 12.12 -4.96 9.05
C SER A 322 11.15 -6.06 8.65
N VAL A 323 11.34 -6.67 7.49
CA VAL A 323 10.40 -7.63 6.93
C VAL A 323 10.75 -9.03 7.44
N SER A 324 9.86 -9.57 8.28
CA SER A 324 9.91 -10.97 8.73
C SER A 324 9.38 -11.94 7.66
N MET A 325 9.51 -11.63 6.37
CA MET A 325 9.43 -12.70 5.36
C MET A 325 10.70 -13.49 5.51
N SER A 326 10.60 -14.65 6.16
CA SER A 326 11.73 -15.52 6.51
C SER A 326 12.58 -16.01 5.32
N ARG A 327 12.28 -15.54 4.10
CA ARG A 327 12.60 -16.16 2.82
C ARG A 327 13.07 -15.19 1.74
N LEU A 328 13.00 -13.87 1.94
CA LEU A 328 13.69 -12.93 1.05
C LEU A 328 15.19 -12.92 1.35
N SER A 329 16.00 -12.79 0.31
CA SER A 329 17.45 -12.73 0.48
C SER A 329 17.91 -11.35 0.94
N ASP A 330 18.55 -11.28 2.11
CA ASP A 330 19.15 -10.06 2.67
C ASP A 330 20.31 -9.47 1.84
N THR A 331 20.79 -10.20 0.84
CA THR A 331 22.07 -9.88 0.14
C THR A 331 21.92 -9.58 -1.35
N ARG A 332 20.78 -9.95 -1.95
CA ARG A 332 20.46 -9.76 -3.37
C ARG A 332 18.95 -9.81 -3.61
N THR A 333 18.52 -9.22 -4.72
CA THR A 333 17.16 -9.38 -5.26
C THR A 333 16.79 -10.86 -5.38
N THR A 334 15.55 -11.17 -5.05
CA THR A 334 14.94 -12.50 -5.09
C THR A 334 14.36 -12.77 -6.48
N VAL A 335 14.54 -13.98 -7.01
CA VAL A 335 14.02 -14.39 -8.32
C VAL A 335 12.76 -15.23 -8.13
N MET A 336 11.62 -14.69 -8.55
CA MET A 336 10.34 -15.37 -8.58
C MET A 336 10.08 -15.94 -9.98
N GLY A 337 10.06 -17.27 -10.08
CA GLY A 337 9.92 -18.00 -11.35
C GLY A 337 8.45 -18.30 -11.68
N ILE A 338 8.03 -17.94 -12.88
CA ILE A 338 6.65 -18.15 -13.34
C ILE A 338 6.44 -19.60 -13.81
N LEU A 339 5.60 -20.35 -13.10
CA LEU A 339 5.18 -21.71 -13.42
C LEU A 339 3.70 -21.72 -13.82
N ASN A 340 3.42 -21.45 -15.10
CA ASN A 340 2.05 -21.48 -15.60
C ASN A 340 1.60 -22.92 -15.87
N ILE A 341 0.43 -23.29 -15.36
CA ILE A 341 -0.21 -24.57 -15.61
C ILE A 341 -1.08 -24.43 -16.86
N THR A 342 -0.49 -24.62 -18.04
CA THR A 342 -1.21 -24.57 -19.31
C THR A 342 -1.85 -25.92 -19.65
N PRO A 343 -3.12 -25.97 -20.10
CA PRO A 343 -3.76 -27.22 -20.56
C PRO A 343 -3.20 -27.80 -21.87
N ASP A 344 -2.12 -27.23 -22.43
CA ASP A 344 -1.77 -27.47 -23.83
C ASP A 344 -1.17 -28.88 -24.04
N SER A 345 -1.96 -29.69 -24.76
CA SER A 345 -1.69 -31.02 -25.34
C SER A 345 -2.11 -32.28 -24.56
N PHE A 346 -3.22 -32.27 -23.83
CA PHE A 346 -3.72 -33.48 -23.15
C PHE A 346 -5.14 -33.92 -23.54
N TYR A 347 -5.38 -34.14 -24.83
CA TYR A 347 -6.54 -34.94 -25.26
C TYR A 347 -6.34 -36.46 -25.11
N ASP A 348 -5.16 -36.94 -24.70
CA ASP A 348 -4.87 -38.39 -24.58
C ASP A 348 -4.16 -38.83 -23.27
N GLY A 349 -3.96 -37.98 -22.24
CA GLY A 349 -3.30 -38.43 -21.00
C GLY A 349 -3.41 -37.52 -19.78
N GLY A 350 -4.40 -37.79 -18.92
CA GLY A 350 -4.62 -37.48 -17.48
C GLY A 350 -3.83 -36.42 -16.68
N GLU A 351 -4.45 -36.02 -15.55
CA GLU A 351 -3.93 -35.11 -14.49
C GLU A 351 -2.49 -35.41 -14.03
N TYR A 352 -2.10 -36.69 -14.01
CA TYR A 352 -0.75 -37.12 -13.63
C TYR A 352 0.36 -36.54 -14.52
N ASN A 353 0.13 -36.41 -15.83
CA ASN A 353 1.15 -35.87 -16.73
C ASN A 353 1.37 -34.36 -16.52
N THR A 354 0.34 -33.62 -16.09
CA THR A 354 0.44 -32.19 -15.76
C THR A 354 1.22 -31.95 -14.47
N VAL A 355 1.00 -32.77 -13.44
CA VAL A 355 1.76 -32.66 -12.18
C VAL A 355 3.23 -33.02 -12.41
N ASP A 356 3.51 -34.14 -13.09
CA ASP A 356 4.89 -34.56 -13.39
C ASP A 356 5.64 -33.49 -14.20
N ALA A 357 5.01 -32.91 -15.22
CA ALA A 357 5.62 -31.84 -16.03
C ALA A 357 5.88 -30.56 -15.20
N ALA A 358 4.95 -30.19 -14.31
CA ALA A 358 5.13 -29.05 -13.42
C ALA A 358 6.28 -29.28 -12.42
N MET A 359 6.40 -30.50 -11.88
CA MET A 359 7.51 -30.89 -10.99
C MET A 359 8.87 -30.86 -11.70
N ASP A 360 8.95 -31.38 -12.93
CA ASP A 360 10.17 -31.33 -13.74
C ASP A 360 10.60 -29.89 -14.05
N GLN A 361 9.63 -29.03 -14.39
CA GLN A 361 9.89 -27.62 -14.63
C GLN A 361 10.31 -26.89 -13.34
N ALA A 362 9.64 -27.16 -12.22
CA ALA A 362 10.02 -26.60 -10.92
C ALA A 362 11.44 -27.03 -10.50
N SER A 363 11.79 -28.30 -10.67
CA SER A 363 13.15 -28.79 -10.41
C SER A 363 14.18 -28.07 -11.27
N THR A 364 13.88 -27.84 -12.55
CA THR A 364 14.74 -27.08 -13.46
C THR A 364 14.92 -25.63 -13.00
N MET A 365 13.86 -24.98 -12.53
CA MET A 365 13.91 -23.63 -11.99
C MET A 365 14.74 -23.56 -10.69
N ILE A 366 14.59 -24.54 -9.80
CA ILE A 366 15.39 -24.67 -8.58
C ILE A 366 16.87 -24.81 -8.91
N ASP A 367 17.23 -25.72 -9.82
CA ASP A 367 18.61 -25.89 -10.27
C ASP A 367 19.18 -24.63 -10.93
N ALA A 368 18.32 -23.81 -11.56
CA ALA A 368 18.68 -22.52 -12.13
C ALA A 368 18.80 -21.38 -11.11
N GLY A 369 18.41 -21.62 -9.85
CA GLY A 369 18.48 -20.67 -8.74
C GLY A 369 17.24 -19.79 -8.58
N VAL A 370 16.04 -20.35 -8.79
CA VAL A 370 14.78 -19.70 -8.38
C VAL A 370 14.72 -19.63 -6.85
N ASP A 371 14.16 -18.55 -6.34
CA ASP A 371 13.95 -18.34 -4.91
C ASP A 371 12.47 -18.52 -4.51
N ILE A 372 11.53 -18.21 -5.41
CA ILE A 372 10.07 -18.39 -5.21
C ILE A 372 9.48 -19.01 -6.49
N LEU A 373 8.65 -20.04 -6.36
CA LEU A 373 7.88 -20.62 -7.47
C LEU A 373 6.48 -19.99 -7.50
N ASP A 374 6.08 -19.39 -8.62
CA ASP A 374 4.78 -18.75 -8.76
C ASP A 374 3.87 -19.53 -9.71
N VAL A 375 2.89 -20.23 -9.15
CA VAL A 375 1.98 -21.13 -9.84
C VAL A 375 0.76 -20.36 -10.33
N GLY A 376 0.48 -20.41 -11.63
CA GLY A 376 -0.68 -19.75 -12.23
C GLY A 376 -1.58 -20.73 -12.98
N GLY A 377 -2.88 -20.80 -12.61
CA GLY A 377 -3.89 -21.63 -13.30
C GLY A 377 -4.71 -20.89 -14.36
N GLU A 378 -4.70 -19.55 -14.32
CA GLU A 378 -5.39 -18.64 -15.25
C GLU A 378 -4.37 -17.71 -15.92
N SER A 379 -4.45 -17.56 -17.24
CA SER A 379 -3.59 -16.61 -17.97
C SER A 379 -4.12 -15.18 -17.80
N THR A 380 -3.32 -14.29 -17.20
CA THR A 380 -3.63 -12.86 -17.05
C THR A 380 -3.32 -12.01 -18.29
N ARG A 381 -2.94 -12.65 -19.41
CA ARG A 381 -2.64 -11.99 -20.69
C ARG A 381 -3.90 -11.38 -21.32
N PRO A 382 -3.76 -10.26 -22.07
CA PRO A 382 -4.89 -9.65 -22.77
C PRO A 382 -5.64 -10.64 -23.68
N GLY A 383 -6.97 -10.72 -23.52
CA GLY A 383 -7.84 -11.54 -24.37
C GLY A 383 -7.91 -13.04 -24.00
N ALA A 384 -7.34 -13.46 -22.87
CA ALA A 384 -7.55 -14.82 -22.36
C ALA A 384 -9.01 -15.02 -21.90
N GLU A 385 -9.56 -16.22 -22.14
CA GLU A 385 -10.89 -16.57 -21.62
C GLU A 385 -10.80 -16.82 -20.11
N PRO A 386 -11.73 -16.26 -19.31
CA PRO A 386 -11.77 -16.51 -17.87
C PRO A 386 -11.96 -18.00 -17.57
N VAL A 387 -11.19 -18.50 -16.61
CA VAL A 387 -11.32 -19.89 -16.11
C VAL A 387 -12.30 -19.90 -14.94
N SER A 388 -13.17 -20.91 -14.83
CA SER A 388 -14.06 -21.02 -13.66
C SER A 388 -13.26 -21.32 -12.38
N ILE A 389 -13.81 -20.98 -11.21
CA ILE A 389 -13.16 -21.24 -9.91
C ILE A 389 -12.79 -22.73 -9.77
N SER A 390 -13.73 -23.63 -10.07
CA SER A 390 -13.49 -25.07 -9.97
C SER A 390 -12.38 -25.55 -10.91
N GLU A 391 -12.39 -25.10 -12.17
CA GLU A 391 -11.36 -25.51 -13.13
C GLU A 391 -9.97 -24.98 -12.76
N GLU A 392 -9.87 -23.79 -12.16
CA GLU A 392 -8.60 -23.26 -11.70
C GLU A 392 -8.08 -24.03 -10.48
N ILE A 393 -8.94 -24.34 -9.51
CA ILE A 393 -8.63 -25.19 -8.36
C ILE A 393 -8.12 -26.55 -8.81
N ASP A 394 -8.83 -27.22 -9.72
CA ASP A 394 -8.47 -28.54 -10.25
C ASP A 394 -7.11 -28.53 -10.97
N ARG A 395 -6.66 -27.38 -11.50
CA ARG A 395 -5.33 -27.23 -12.12
C ARG A 395 -4.22 -27.00 -11.11
N VAL A 396 -4.44 -26.11 -10.14
CA VAL A 396 -3.36 -25.61 -9.28
C VAL A 396 -3.16 -26.43 -8.03
N VAL A 397 -4.23 -26.92 -7.40
CA VAL A 397 -4.16 -27.60 -6.09
C VAL A 397 -3.26 -28.85 -6.15
N PRO A 398 -3.44 -29.80 -7.11
CA PRO A 398 -2.60 -30.99 -7.15
C PRO A 398 -1.11 -30.68 -7.39
N VAL A 399 -0.82 -29.60 -8.12
CA VAL A 399 0.55 -29.15 -8.38
C VAL A 399 1.14 -28.53 -7.12
N ILE A 400 0.40 -27.68 -6.42
CA ILE A 400 0.84 -27.05 -5.17
C ILE A 400 1.11 -28.11 -4.09
N GLU A 401 0.22 -29.10 -3.94
CA GLU A 401 0.43 -30.22 -3.01
C GLU A 401 1.76 -30.93 -3.30
N ALA A 402 2.07 -31.19 -4.58
CA ALA A 402 3.32 -31.85 -4.97
C ALA A 402 4.56 -30.97 -4.79
N LEU A 403 4.43 -29.65 -4.96
CA LEU A 403 5.51 -28.68 -4.77
C LEU A 403 5.77 -28.36 -3.30
N SER A 404 4.80 -28.57 -2.40
CA SER A 404 4.89 -28.22 -0.98
C SER A 404 6.03 -28.91 -0.23
N ASP A 405 6.52 -30.04 -0.74
CA ASP A 405 7.68 -30.78 -0.19
C ASP A 405 9.04 -30.18 -0.64
N LEU A 406 9.05 -29.22 -1.55
CA LEU A 406 10.27 -28.57 -2.04
C LEU A 406 10.74 -27.47 -1.10
N ALA A 407 12.03 -27.12 -1.20
CA ALA A 407 12.63 -26.09 -0.35
C ALA A 407 12.23 -24.65 -0.75
N ALA A 408 11.79 -24.44 -1.98
CA ALA A 408 11.40 -23.13 -2.47
C ALA A 408 9.93 -22.84 -2.12
N PRO A 409 9.59 -21.68 -1.52
CA PRO A 409 8.23 -21.30 -1.23
C PRO A 409 7.37 -21.23 -2.50
N VAL A 410 6.08 -21.53 -2.33
CA VAL A 410 5.12 -21.57 -3.42
C VAL A 410 4.15 -20.40 -3.32
N SER A 411 4.11 -19.58 -4.36
CA SER A 411 3.14 -18.51 -4.56
C SER A 411 2.02 -18.99 -5.49
N ILE A 412 0.78 -18.59 -5.22
CA ILE A 412 -0.37 -18.77 -6.11
C ILE A 412 -0.73 -17.44 -6.79
N ASP A 413 -0.56 -17.36 -8.12
CA ASP A 413 -1.02 -16.24 -8.96
C ASP A 413 -2.52 -16.42 -9.26
N THR A 414 -3.35 -15.78 -8.43
CA THR A 414 -4.81 -15.80 -8.60
C THR A 414 -5.44 -14.52 -8.09
N ARG A 415 -6.58 -14.17 -8.69
CA ARG A 415 -7.42 -13.02 -8.34
C ARG A 415 -8.72 -13.43 -7.62
N LYS A 416 -8.88 -14.74 -7.33
CA LYS A 416 -10.12 -15.32 -6.80
C LYS A 416 -9.84 -15.85 -5.40
N ALA A 417 -10.55 -15.32 -4.40
CA ALA A 417 -10.33 -15.67 -3.00
C ALA A 417 -10.54 -17.17 -2.75
N ALA A 418 -11.53 -17.78 -3.40
CA ALA A 418 -11.79 -19.21 -3.29
C ALA A 418 -10.65 -20.09 -3.84
N VAL A 419 -9.92 -19.62 -4.86
CA VAL A 419 -8.75 -20.34 -5.39
C VAL A 419 -7.57 -20.16 -4.45
N ALA A 420 -7.37 -18.95 -3.93
CA ALA A 420 -6.34 -18.66 -2.93
C ALA A 420 -6.53 -19.51 -1.67
N ASP A 421 -7.75 -19.59 -1.13
CA ASP A 421 -8.09 -20.40 0.05
C ASP A 421 -7.75 -21.90 -0.15
N ALA A 422 -8.12 -22.44 -1.32
CA ALA A 422 -7.82 -23.83 -1.67
C ALA A 422 -6.30 -24.07 -1.84
N ALA A 423 -5.60 -23.13 -2.47
CA ALA A 423 -4.15 -23.20 -2.69
C ALA A 423 -3.35 -23.09 -1.38
N LEU A 424 -3.73 -22.18 -0.49
CA LEU A 424 -3.11 -22.04 0.84
C LEU A 424 -3.35 -23.30 1.68
N SER A 425 -4.57 -23.84 1.65
CA SER A 425 -4.89 -25.12 2.29
C SER A 425 -4.07 -26.30 1.75
N ALA A 426 -3.65 -26.23 0.48
CA ALA A 426 -2.83 -27.23 -0.19
C ALA A 426 -1.31 -27.07 0.08
N GLY A 427 -0.89 -25.97 0.72
CA GLY A 427 0.50 -25.72 1.09
C GLY A 427 1.18 -24.57 0.35
N ALA A 428 0.44 -23.69 -0.34
CA ALA A 428 1.00 -22.42 -0.80
C ALA A 428 1.34 -21.50 0.38
N ASP A 429 2.38 -20.69 0.21
CA ASP A 429 2.91 -19.76 1.21
C ASP A 429 2.48 -18.30 0.95
N ILE A 430 2.34 -17.94 -0.34
CA ILE A 430 2.16 -16.57 -0.80
C ILE A 430 0.95 -16.51 -1.73
N VAL A 431 0.11 -15.48 -1.59
CA VAL A 431 -0.91 -15.13 -2.59
C VAL A 431 -0.39 -13.98 -3.43
N ASN A 432 -0.33 -14.16 -4.75
CA ASN A 432 0.00 -13.11 -5.70
C ASN A 432 -1.27 -12.58 -6.37
N ASP A 433 -1.87 -11.56 -5.76
CA ASP A 433 -3.09 -10.93 -6.26
C ASP A 433 -2.78 -9.74 -7.18
N VAL A 434 -2.71 -10.05 -8.48
CA VAL A 434 -2.53 -9.06 -9.54
C VAL A 434 -3.74 -8.13 -9.74
N SER A 435 -4.86 -8.36 -9.07
CA SER A 435 -6.04 -7.50 -9.19
C SER A 435 -6.04 -6.33 -8.19
N GLY A 436 -5.32 -6.49 -7.07
CA GLY A 436 -5.32 -5.50 -5.98
C GLY A 436 -6.62 -5.52 -5.18
N PHE A 437 -7.09 -6.71 -4.80
CA PHE A 437 -8.35 -6.96 -4.10
C PHE A 437 -9.61 -6.63 -4.90
N GLU A 438 -9.64 -7.01 -6.18
CA GLU A 438 -10.88 -7.01 -6.98
C GLU A 438 -11.89 -7.97 -6.37
N ASP A 439 -11.45 -9.17 -5.97
CA ASP A 439 -12.24 -10.05 -5.11
C ASP A 439 -12.17 -9.53 -3.66
N PRO A 440 -13.30 -9.07 -3.10
CA PRO A 440 -13.28 -8.44 -1.79
C PRO A 440 -13.10 -9.41 -0.62
N GLU A 441 -13.20 -10.73 -0.84
CA GLU A 441 -12.88 -11.75 0.19
C GLU A 441 -11.37 -11.99 0.32
N MET A 442 -10.58 -11.68 -0.71
CA MET A 442 -9.14 -11.96 -0.76
C MET A 442 -8.36 -11.52 0.49
N PRO A 443 -8.49 -10.29 1.01
CA PRO A 443 -7.70 -9.89 2.18
C PRO A 443 -8.07 -10.66 3.46
N PHE A 444 -9.29 -11.18 3.56
CA PHE A 444 -9.72 -11.99 4.71
C PHE A 444 -9.15 -13.40 4.64
N VAL A 445 -9.15 -14.00 3.43
CA VAL A 445 -8.52 -15.30 3.19
C VAL A 445 -7.04 -15.25 3.53
N VAL A 446 -6.31 -14.24 3.03
CA VAL A 446 -4.88 -14.08 3.32
C VAL A 446 -4.62 -13.95 4.83
N ALA A 447 -5.42 -13.13 5.52
CA ALA A 447 -5.29 -12.94 6.96
C ALA A 447 -5.63 -14.21 7.77
N GLU A 448 -6.64 -14.98 7.37
CA GLU A 448 -7.05 -16.22 8.05
C GLU A 448 -5.96 -17.31 7.99
N HIS A 449 -5.25 -17.39 6.86
CA HIS A 449 -4.15 -18.33 6.65
C HIS A 449 -2.79 -17.83 7.13
N ASP A 450 -2.69 -16.58 7.64
CA ASP A 450 -1.42 -15.94 8.00
C ASP A 450 -0.40 -15.94 6.84
N ALA A 451 -0.90 -15.82 5.60
CA ALA A 451 -0.11 -15.93 4.38
C ALA A 451 0.57 -14.62 3.98
N GLU A 452 1.66 -14.74 3.23
CA GLU A 452 2.30 -13.60 2.56
C GLU A 452 1.47 -13.14 1.35
N LEU A 453 1.56 -11.85 0.97
CA LEU A 453 0.77 -11.26 -0.10
C LEU A 453 1.63 -10.43 -1.06
N VAL A 454 1.55 -10.71 -2.35
CA VAL A 454 1.93 -9.73 -3.39
C VAL A 454 0.68 -8.91 -3.75
N LEU A 455 0.73 -7.62 -3.43
CA LEU A 455 -0.32 -6.65 -3.69
C LEU A 455 0.09 -5.75 -4.86
N MET A 456 -0.59 -5.90 -6.00
CA MET A 456 -0.24 -5.17 -7.22
C MET A 456 -1.18 -4.00 -7.52
N HIS A 457 -0.59 -2.89 -7.97
CA HIS A 457 -1.36 -1.84 -8.63
C HIS A 457 -1.73 -2.27 -10.06
N SER A 458 -3.01 -2.49 -10.31
CA SER A 458 -3.54 -2.76 -11.66
C SER A 458 -4.70 -1.82 -11.99
N LEU A 459 -4.81 -1.39 -13.26
CA LEU A 459 -6.05 -0.73 -13.73
C LEU A 459 -7.15 -1.75 -14.03
N SER A 460 -6.76 -2.98 -14.34
CA SER A 460 -7.62 -4.10 -14.72
C SER A 460 -6.78 -5.38 -14.71
N ALA A 461 -7.35 -6.45 -14.18
CA ALA A 461 -6.77 -7.79 -14.23
C ALA A 461 -7.87 -8.81 -14.65
N PRO A 462 -7.81 -9.40 -15.85
CA PRO A 462 -6.78 -9.28 -16.89
C PRO A 462 -6.67 -7.88 -17.49
N VAL A 463 -5.54 -7.58 -18.13
CA VAL A 463 -5.29 -6.26 -18.74
C VAL A 463 -6.31 -5.97 -19.85
N ASP A 464 -7.11 -4.93 -19.66
CA ASP A 464 -7.95 -4.31 -20.69
C ASP A 464 -7.12 -3.28 -21.48
N PRO A 465 -6.85 -3.51 -22.78
CA PRO A 465 -6.06 -2.58 -23.61
C PRO A 465 -6.71 -1.20 -23.81
N ASP A 466 -8.03 -1.11 -23.66
CA ASP A 466 -8.81 0.10 -23.87
C ASP A 466 -8.94 0.93 -22.59
N ARG A 467 -8.75 0.30 -21.42
CA ARG A 467 -8.70 0.99 -20.13
C ARG A 467 -7.32 1.62 -19.91
N ARG A 468 -7.27 2.95 -19.96
CA ARG A 468 -6.07 3.74 -19.67
C ARG A 468 -6.36 4.75 -18.58
N ALA A 469 -5.46 4.85 -17.62
CA ALA A 469 -5.42 5.97 -16.69
C ALA A 469 -4.52 7.07 -17.25
N THR A 470 -4.86 8.31 -16.92
CA THR A 470 -3.93 9.44 -17.10
C THR A 470 -3.32 9.69 -15.73
N TYR A 471 -2.02 9.50 -15.63
CA TYR A 471 -1.25 9.85 -14.44
C TYR A 471 -0.64 11.24 -14.62
N ASP A 472 -0.66 12.04 -13.56
CA ASP A 472 0.12 13.28 -13.52
C ASP A 472 1.59 12.94 -13.24
N ASP A 473 1.83 12.01 -12.33
CA ASP A 473 3.10 11.33 -12.10
C ASP A 473 2.81 9.87 -11.72
N VAL A 474 3.11 8.94 -12.64
CA VAL A 474 2.76 7.53 -12.47
C VAL A 474 3.32 6.92 -11.18
N VAL A 475 4.51 7.36 -10.73
CA VAL A 475 5.12 6.82 -9.51
C VAL A 475 4.34 7.31 -8.28
N SER A 476 4.04 8.61 -8.21
CA SER A 476 3.28 9.19 -7.11
C SER A 476 1.86 8.64 -7.03
N ASP A 477 1.18 8.56 -8.18
CA ASP A 477 -0.21 8.10 -8.25
C ASP A 477 -0.30 6.61 -7.86
N VAL A 478 0.61 5.76 -8.37
CA VAL A 478 0.67 4.34 -8.01
C VAL A 478 0.95 4.14 -6.52
N MET A 479 1.88 4.90 -5.92
CA MET A 479 2.15 4.81 -4.49
C MET A 479 0.95 5.24 -3.64
N ASN A 480 0.21 6.27 -4.07
CA ASN A 480 -1.00 6.70 -3.36
C ASN A 480 -2.09 5.62 -3.39
N GLU A 481 -2.33 5.01 -4.56
CA GLU A 481 -3.30 3.92 -4.69
C GLU A 481 -2.88 2.66 -3.90
N LEU A 482 -1.60 2.27 -3.96
CA LEU A 482 -1.07 1.19 -3.13
C LEU A 482 -1.19 1.50 -1.63
N THR A 483 -1.01 2.76 -1.22
CA THR A 483 -1.18 3.16 0.19
C THR A 483 -2.60 2.90 0.68
N GLU A 484 -3.61 3.19 -0.15
CA GLU A 484 -5.01 2.89 0.18
C GLU A 484 -5.29 1.38 0.26
N GLN A 485 -4.69 0.60 -0.63
CA GLN A 485 -4.80 -0.86 -0.58
C GLN A 485 -4.07 -1.46 0.64
N LEU A 486 -2.92 -0.90 1.05
CA LEU A 486 -2.21 -1.29 2.26
C LEU A 486 -3.05 -1.03 3.51
N VAL A 487 -3.71 0.13 3.60
CA VAL A 487 -4.66 0.41 4.70
C VAL A 487 -5.79 -0.63 4.73
N ARG A 488 -6.29 -1.06 3.56
CA ARG A 488 -7.31 -2.11 3.47
C ARG A 488 -6.79 -3.48 3.94
N ALA A 489 -5.55 -3.83 3.58
CA ALA A 489 -4.90 -5.07 4.00
C ALA A 489 -4.66 -5.11 5.52
N GLU A 490 -4.07 -4.05 6.08
CA GLU A 490 -3.80 -3.91 7.52
C GLU A 490 -5.08 -3.95 8.34
N ARG A 491 -6.15 -3.34 7.83
CA ARG A 491 -7.47 -3.42 8.43
C ARG A 491 -8.02 -4.84 8.45
N ALA A 492 -7.74 -5.67 7.44
CA ALA A 492 -8.14 -7.08 7.45
C ALA A 492 -7.29 -7.94 8.40
N GLY A 493 -6.19 -7.40 8.94
CA GLY A 493 -5.29 -8.09 9.86
C GLY A 493 -3.97 -8.54 9.22
N ILE A 494 -3.73 -8.22 7.94
CA ILE A 494 -2.48 -8.54 7.26
C ILE A 494 -1.40 -7.55 7.70
N GLN A 495 -0.33 -8.03 8.31
CA GLN A 495 0.75 -7.16 8.79
C GLN A 495 1.56 -6.63 7.61
N ARG A 496 2.11 -5.41 7.76
CA ARG A 496 2.89 -4.75 6.70
C ARG A 496 4.07 -5.61 6.25
N GLU A 497 4.66 -6.35 7.18
CA GLU A 497 5.79 -7.25 6.99
C GLU A 497 5.44 -8.50 6.17
N GLN A 498 4.15 -8.80 5.96
CA GLN A 498 3.67 -9.90 5.11
C GLN A 498 3.41 -9.46 3.66
N ILE A 499 3.57 -8.18 3.35
CA ILE A 499 3.14 -7.60 2.07
C ILE A 499 4.34 -7.23 1.20
N ILE A 500 4.33 -7.71 -0.05
CA ILE A 500 5.16 -7.26 -1.16
C ILE A 500 4.30 -6.39 -2.07
N VAL A 501 4.80 -5.23 -2.47
CA VAL A 501 4.08 -4.35 -3.41
C VAL A 501 4.61 -4.52 -4.83
N ASP A 502 3.72 -4.64 -5.82
CA ASP A 502 4.08 -4.60 -7.25
C ASP A 502 3.51 -3.32 -7.90
N PRO A 503 4.35 -2.42 -8.44
CA PRO A 503 3.90 -1.23 -9.16
C PRO A 503 3.09 -1.53 -10.44
N GLY A 504 3.04 -2.77 -10.89
CA GLY A 504 2.22 -3.27 -11.99
C GLY A 504 2.73 -2.82 -13.36
N CYS A 505 4.00 -3.06 -13.66
CA CYS A 505 4.59 -2.75 -14.97
C CYS A 505 3.77 -3.42 -16.10
N GLY A 506 3.37 -2.65 -17.12
CA GLY A 506 2.58 -3.16 -18.24
C GLY A 506 1.09 -3.48 -17.96
N PHE A 507 0.59 -3.25 -16.74
CA PHE A 507 -0.84 -3.41 -16.41
C PHE A 507 -1.60 -2.09 -16.57
N GLY A 508 -2.03 -1.81 -17.81
CA GLY A 508 -2.74 -0.58 -18.15
C GLY A 508 -1.85 0.68 -18.24
N LYS A 509 -0.52 0.48 -18.19
CA LYS A 509 0.49 1.55 -18.25
C LYS A 509 1.21 1.56 -19.58
N SER A 510 1.59 2.74 -20.07
CA SER A 510 2.41 2.87 -21.28
C SER A 510 3.83 2.31 -21.05
N PRO A 511 4.58 1.99 -22.12
CA PRO A 511 5.98 1.59 -21.97
C PRO A 511 6.82 2.64 -21.23
N ALA A 512 6.58 3.94 -21.48
CA ALA A 512 7.30 5.02 -20.83
C ALA A 512 7.02 5.05 -19.32
N GLU A 513 5.76 4.97 -18.92
CA GLU A 513 5.35 4.85 -17.52
C GLU A 513 5.95 3.62 -16.85
N SER A 514 5.97 2.47 -17.52
CA SER A 514 6.55 1.24 -16.96
C SER A 514 8.06 1.38 -16.75
N PHE A 515 8.79 2.06 -17.64
CA PHE A 515 10.21 2.36 -17.42
C PHE A 515 10.42 3.40 -16.32
N GLU A 516 9.51 4.36 -16.16
CA GLU A 516 9.59 5.33 -15.07
C GLU A 516 9.41 4.67 -13.70
N LEU A 517 8.50 3.70 -13.58
CA LEU A 517 8.36 2.89 -12.37
C LEU A 517 9.65 2.13 -12.03
N VAL A 518 10.32 1.53 -13.03
CA VAL A 518 11.61 0.85 -12.82
C VAL A 518 12.70 1.85 -12.45
N ASP A 519 12.74 3.03 -13.09
CA ASP A 519 13.76 4.05 -12.86
C ASP A 519 13.68 4.66 -11.45
N ARG A 520 12.47 4.77 -10.92
CA ARG A 520 12.17 5.39 -9.61
C ARG A 520 11.71 4.36 -8.57
N ILE A 521 12.10 3.10 -8.73
CA ILE A 521 11.67 2.00 -7.84
C ILE A 521 12.04 2.25 -6.38
N GLY A 522 13.17 2.90 -6.11
CA GLY A 522 13.59 3.22 -4.75
C GLY A 522 12.66 4.20 -4.02
N GLU A 523 11.80 4.95 -4.73
CA GLU A 523 10.77 5.78 -4.08
C GLU A 523 9.73 4.92 -3.33
N PHE A 524 9.50 3.68 -3.77
CA PHE A 524 8.54 2.75 -3.15
C PHE A 524 8.98 2.27 -1.76
N GLU A 525 10.24 2.51 -1.37
CA GLU A 525 10.70 2.33 0.01
C GLU A 525 9.85 3.14 1.02
N ALA A 526 9.21 4.22 0.56
CA ALA A 526 8.24 4.98 1.33
C ALA A 526 7.06 4.15 1.86
N LEU A 527 6.68 3.09 1.12
CA LEU A 527 5.58 2.19 1.47
C LEU A 527 5.95 1.17 2.56
N ARG A 528 7.25 1.06 2.87
CA ARG A 528 7.78 0.13 3.89
C ARG A 528 7.42 -1.34 3.62
N CYS A 529 7.33 -1.69 2.34
CA CYS A 529 7.12 -3.04 1.83
C CYS A 529 8.24 -3.36 0.84
N PRO A 530 8.67 -4.63 0.71
CA PRO A 530 9.50 -5.05 -0.40
C PRO A 530 8.79 -4.83 -1.74
N VAL A 531 9.57 -4.55 -2.78
CA VAL A 531 9.03 -4.19 -4.09
C VAL A 531 9.32 -5.28 -5.10
N LEU A 532 8.26 -5.80 -5.72
CA LEU A 532 8.32 -6.74 -6.83
C LEU A 532 8.23 -6.02 -8.16
N VAL A 533 9.06 -6.44 -9.12
CA VAL A 533 8.98 -5.97 -10.52
C VAL A 533 8.68 -7.16 -11.43
N GLY A 534 7.44 -7.21 -11.93
CA GLY A 534 7.04 -8.14 -12.99
C GLY A 534 7.14 -7.49 -14.36
N HIS A 535 8.27 -7.61 -15.07
CA HIS A 535 8.47 -7.03 -16.42
C HIS A 535 8.65 -8.06 -17.54
N SER A 536 8.83 -9.34 -17.18
CA SER A 536 9.28 -10.40 -18.08
C SER A 536 8.40 -10.57 -19.32
N ARG A 537 9.03 -10.50 -20.50
CA ARG A 537 8.41 -10.64 -21.82
C ARG A 537 7.24 -9.69 -22.11
N LYS A 538 7.00 -8.65 -21.29
CA LYS A 538 5.85 -7.74 -21.43
C LYS A 538 5.95 -6.80 -22.64
N SER A 539 4.80 -6.24 -23.03
CA SER A 539 4.65 -5.33 -24.18
C SER A 539 5.51 -4.07 -24.07
N MET A 540 5.87 -3.62 -22.85
CA MET A 540 6.79 -2.50 -22.65
C MET A 540 8.13 -2.71 -23.36
N LEU A 541 8.57 -3.96 -23.51
CA LEU A 541 9.84 -4.34 -24.14
C LEU A 541 9.74 -4.48 -25.67
N ALA A 542 8.57 -4.30 -26.26
CA ALA A 542 8.33 -4.62 -27.68
C ALA A 542 9.28 -3.90 -28.65
N ARG A 543 9.69 -2.67 -28.33
CA ARG A 543 10.64 -1.88 -29.15
C ARG A 543 12.09 -2.35 -29.07
N MET A 544 12.43 -3.13 -28.04
CA MET A 544 13.77 -3.67 -27.80
C MET A 544 13.89 -5.14 -28.20
N ASN A 545 12.80 -5.75 -28.69
CA ASN A 545 12.78 -7.15 -29.03
C ASN A 545 13.72 -7.47 -30.20
N GLN A 546 14.57 -8.48 -30.03
CA GLN A 546 15.39 -9.03 -31.11
C GLN A 546 14.61 -10.14 -31.86
N PRO A 547 14.96 -10.43 -33.12
CA PRO A 547 14.36 -11.55 -33.85
C PRO A 547 14.54 -12.88 -33.11
N ASN A 548 13.45 -13.64 -32.93
CA ASN A 548 13.40 -14.95 -32.26
C ASN A 548 13.86 -14.97 -30.79
N ASP A 549 13.95 -13.82 -30.12
CA ASP A 549 14.44 -13.71 -28.74
C ASP A 549 13.31 -13.68 -27.70
N GLU A 550 12.04 -13.56 -28.15
CA GLU A 550 10.86 -13.45 -27.27
C GLU A 550 11.01 -12.39 -26.14
N ARG A 551 11.81 -11.36 -26.38
CA ARG A 551 12.16 -10.27 -25.46
C ARG A 551 13.04 -10.71 -24.28
N LEU A 552 13.71 -11.86 -24.36
CA LEU A 552 14.61 -12.35 -23.32
C LEU A 552 15.75 -11.37 -23.04
N SER A 553 16.47 -10.94 -24.07
CA SER A 553 17.61 -10.02 -23.93
C SER A 553 17.21 -8.70 -23.27
N ALA A 554 16.04 -8.16 -23.65
CA ALA A 554 15.49 -6.95 -23.04
C ALA A 554 15.01 -7.20 -21.60
N THR A 555 14.46 -8.38 -21.32
CA THR A 555 14.04 -8.80 -19.96
C THR A 555 15.25 -8.85 -19.03
N ILE A 556 16.34 -9.50 -19.44
CA ILE A 556 17.60 -9.58 -18.68
C ILE A 556 18.12 -8.18 -18.37
N ALA A 557 18.16 -7.29 -19.36
CA ALA A 557 18.63 -5.92 -19.16
C ALA A 557 17.79 -5.16 -18.13
N VAL A 558 16.46 -5.27 -18.19
CA VAL A 558 15.56 -4.63 -17.22
C VAL A 558 15.66 -5.28 -15.84
N THR A 559 15.88 -6.60 -15.75
CA THR A 559 16.14 -7.30 -14.49
C THR A 559 17.39 -6.74 -13.80
N THR A 560 18.50 -6.60 -14.54
CA THR A 560 19.72 -5.99 -13.99
C THR A 560 19.45 -4.57 -13.48
N LEU A 561 18.73 -3.77 -14.26
CA LEU A 561 18.38 -2.39 -13.93
C LEU A 561 17.45 -2.28 -12.70
N ALA A 562 16.49 -3.19 -12.55
CA ALA A 562 15.59 -3.24 -11.40
C ALA A 562 16.36 -3.66 -10.13
N ALA A 563 17.17 -4.72 -10.21
CA ALA A 563 18.01 -5.18 -9.11
C ALA A 563 19.05 -4.12 -8.68
N ASP A 564 19.63 -3.39 -9.64
CA ASP A 564 20.55 -2.30 -9.37
C ASP A 564 19.87 -1.13 -8.64
N ARG A 565 18.65 -0.78 -9.03
CA ARG A 565 17.89 0.31 -8.42
C ARG A 565 17.15 -0.05 -7.13
N GLY A 566 17.21 -1.32 -6.70
CA GLY A 566 16.72 -1.75 -5.39
C GLY A 566 15.38 -2.48 -5.41
N ALA A 567 14.98 -3.12 -6.51
CA ALA A 567 13.90 -4.09 -6.48
C ALA A 567 14.28 -5.29 -5.58
N ASP A 568 13.37 -5.68 -4.69
CA ASP A 568 13.56 -6.81 -3.77
C ASP A 568 13.21 -8.14 -4.44
N VAL A 569 12.24 -8.14 -5.37
CA VAL A 569 11.82 -9.32 -6.13
C VAL A 569 11.71 -8.99 -7.62
N VAL A 570 12.14 -9.91 -8.48
CA VAL A 570 11.87 -9.87 -9.92
C VAL A 570 11.09 -11.11 -10.33
N ARG A 571 9.98 -10.92 -11.05
CA ARG A 571 9.12 -12.01 -11.51
C ARG A 571 9.37 -12.32 -12.99
N VAL A 572 9.85 -13.52 -13.29
CA VAL A 572 10.43 -13.86 -14.60
C VAL A 572 10.07 -15.27 -15.09
N HIS A 573 10.00 -15.43 -16.42
CA HIS A 573 9.84 -16.74 -17.06
C HIS A 573 11.18 -17.50 -17.15
N ASP A 574 12.24 -16.79 -17.53
CA ASP A 574 13.56 -17.35 -17.82
C ASP A 574 14.47 -17.25 -16.59
N VAL A 575 14.32 -18.18 -15.64
CA VAL A 575 14.95 -18.10 -14.31
C VAL A 575 16.48 -18.04 -14.40
N GLY A 576 17.13 -18.93 -15.14
CA GLY A 576 18.60 -19.04 -15.12
C GLY A 576 19.32 -17.78 -15.57
N GLU A 577 18.87 -17.20 -16.67
CA GLU A 577 19.43 -15.96 -17.24
C GLU A 577 19.20 -14.76 -16.31
N ASN A 578 18.02 -14.67 -15.70
CA ASN A 578 17.68 -13.57 -14.81
C ASN A 578 18.33 -13.70 -13.42
N ALA A 579 18.51 -14.92 -12.92
CA ALA A 579 19.30 -15.17 -11.71
C ALA A 579 20.77 -14.78 -11.92
N ALA A 580 21.33 -15.04 -13.11
CA ALA A 580 22.66 -14.55 -13.47
C ALA A 580 22.73 -13.01 -13.51
N ALA A 581 21.71 -12.35 -14.07
CA ALA A 581 21.61 -10.89 -14.09
C ALA A 581 21.56 -10.28 -12.68
N VAL A 582 20.75 -10.85 -11.79
CA VAL A 582 20.65 -10.46 -10.38
C VAL A 582 21.99 -10.64 -9.67
N ARG A 583 22.66 -11.79 -9.84
CA ARG A 583 24.00 -12.03 -9.25
C ARG A 583 25.03 -11.03 -9.77
N ALA A 584 24.99 -10.68 -11.05
CA ALA A 584 25.88 -9.70 -11.64
C ALA A 584 25.64 -8.29 -11.04
N ALA A 585 24.37 -7.88 -10.88
CA ALA A 585 24.03 -6.61 -10.23
C ALA A 585 24.51 -6.58 -8.76
N ALA A 586 24.29 -7.67 -8.02
CA ALA A 586 24.77 -7.79 -6.63
C ALA A 586 26.31 -7.72 -6.54
N ALA A 587 27.03 -8.43 -7.42
CA ALA A 587 28.48 -8.40 -7.47
C ALA A 587 29.02 -6.99 -7.82
N ALA A 588 28.35 -6.25 -8.70
CA ALA A 588 28.72 -4.87 -9.03
C ALA A 588 28.60 -3.93 -7.83
N LYS A 589 27.60 -4.12 -6.97
CA LYS A 589 27.42 -3.35 -5.72
C LYS A 589 28.45 -3.71 -4.64
N GLN A 590 28.99 -4.92 -4.65
CA GLN A 590 29.92 -5.43 -3.63
C GLN A 590 31.14 -6.10 -4.28
N PRO A 591 32.00 -5.34 -4.99
CA PRO A 591 33.05 -5.90 -5.84
C PRO A 591 34.07 -6.76 -5.07
N HIS A 592 34.32 -6.45 -3.79
CA HIS A 592 35.25 -7.21 -2.95
C HIS A 592 34.73 -8.62 -2.58
N ARG A 593 33.42 -8.88 -2.64
CA ARG A 593 32.87 -10.22 -2.40
C ARG A 593 32.96 -11.14 -3.63
N ALA A 594 33.20 -10.57 -4.81
CA ALA A 594 33.33 -11.36 -6.04
C ALA A 594 34.64 -12.18 -6.09
N GLU A 595 35.67 -11.78 -5.33
CA GLU A 595 36.96 -12.48 -5.27
C GLU A 595 36.97 -13.70 -4.32
N ASP A 596 36.08 -13.74 -3.32
CA ASP A 596 36.10 -14.78 -2.27
C ASP A 596 35.46 -16.12 -2.71
N ASN A 597 34.64 -16.13 -3.75
CA ASN A 597 33.99 -17.36 -4.24
C ASN A 597 34.86 -18.21 -5.19
N ASP A 598 36.04 -17.74 -5.58
CA ASP A 598 36.93 -18.42 -6.56
C ASP A 598 38.02 -19.29 -5.90
N THR A 599 37.99 -19.50 -4.58
CA THR A 599 39.07 -20.24 -3.87
C THR A 599 38.81 -21.71 -3.58
N ASN A 600 37.78 -22.36 -4.17
CA ASN A 600 37.55 -23.78 -3.87
C ASN A 600 36.96 -24.66 -4.97
N THR A 601 37.32 -24.43 -6.25
CA THR A 601 36.98 -25.39 -7.34
C THR A 601 38.14 -25.82 -8.25
N ASP A 602 39.38 -25.45 -7.95
CA ASP A 602 40.56 -26.03 -8.61
C ASP A 602 41.47 -26.72 -7.57
N ASP A 603 41.12 -27.98 -7.22
CA ASP A 603 42.06 -29.10 -6.95
C ASP A 603 41.34 -30.28 -6.25
N ALA A 604 40.86 -31.25 -7.04
CA ALA A 604 40.92 -32.72 -6.82
C ALA A 604 40.07 -33.51 -7.82
#